data_AF-A0A3N5FIQ9-F1
#
_entry.id   AF-A0A3N5FIQ9-F1
#
_cell.length_a   1.000
_cell.length_b   1.000
_cell.length_c   1.000
_cell.angle_alpha   90.00
_cell.angle_beta   90.00
_cell.angle_gamma   90.00
#
_symmetry.space_group_name_H-M   'P 1'
#
loop_
_entity.id
_entity.type
_entity.pdbx_description
1 polymer ?
#
loop_
_entity_poly.entity_id
_entity_poly.type
_entity_poly.pdbx_seq_one_letter_code
_entity_poly.pdbx_strand_id
1 'polypeptide(L)'
;PLHWVWCRLQGIALSSLSAHGVTVEPGTRLRRLLDGGSFPVSSTHFTGIADAGRLRVSARADDGIIEAVELPGPRFVVGLQWHPEWEPLAGARSLSPFRALVAAALRK
;
A
#
# COMPACT_ATOMS: atom_id res chain seq x y z
N PRO A 1 6.80 6.29 17.01
CA PRO A 1 7.85 6.03 16.00
C PRO A 1 7.44 4.80 15.19
N LEU A 2 7.55 4.84 13.86
CA LEU A 2 7.39 3.62 13.05
C LEU A 2 8.71 2.85 13.12
N HIS A 3 8.66 1.58 13.51
CA HIS A 3 9.84 0.73 13.58
C HIS A 3 9.96 -0.08 12.28
N TRP A 4 10.96 0.26 11.47
CA TRP A 4 11.28 -0.39 10.19
C TRP A 4 12.55 -1.24 10.35
N VAL A 5 12.54 -2.45 9.78
CA VAL A 5 13.75 -3.28 9.63
C VAL A 5 14.26 -3.13 8.19
N TRP A 6 15.56 -2.91 7.99
CA TRP A 6 16.15 -2.54 6.69
C TRP A 6 17.10 -3.61 6.17
N CYS A 7 16.96 -4.01 4.89
CA CYS A 7 18.01 -4.68 4.11
C CYS A 7 17.92 -4.22 2.65
N ARG A 8 19.05 -3.87 2.04
CA ARG A 8 19.18 -3.18 0.75
C ARG A 8 19.10 -4.18 -0.41
N LEU A 9 18.33 -3.91 -1.48
CA LEU A 9 18.59 -4.49 -2.80
C LEU A 9 18.23 -3.54 -3.96
N GLN A 10 19.17 -3.40 -4.89
CA GLN A 10 18.96 -3.00 -6.28
C GLN A 10 18.82 -4.30 -7.11
N GLY A 11 17.90 -4.34 -8.09
CA GLY A 11 17.91 -5.34 -9.17
C GLY A 11 17.08 -6.61 -8.97
N ILE A 12 15.75 -6.48 -8.81
CA ILE A 12 14.82 -7.63 -8.88
C ILE A 12 14.26 -7.73 -10.30
N ALA A 13 14.41 -8.89 -10.94
CA ALA A 13 13.81 -9.17 -12.25
C ALA A 13 12.28 -9.34 -12.10
N LEU A 14 11.49 -8.86 -13.08
CA LEU A 14 10.02 -8.99 -13.07
C LEU A 14 9.52 -10.44 -12.93
N SER A 15 10.33 -11.43 -13.34
CA SER A 15 10.07 -12.86 -13.16
C SER A 15 10.13 -13.35 -11.70
N SER A 16 10.57 -12.51 -10.76
CA SER A 16 10.69 -12.80 -9.34
C SER A 16 9.64 -12.08 -8.48
N LEU A 17 8.68 -11.39 -9.10
CA LEU A 17 7.56 -10.79 -8.38
C LEU A 17 6.65 -11.91 -7.86
N SER A 18 6.66 -12.12 -6.54
CA SER A 18 5.60 -12.89 -5.90
C SER A 18 4.36 -12.02 -5.78
N ALA A 19 3.16 -12.62 -5.83
CA ALA A 19 1.92 -11.93 -5.54
C ALA A 19 1.24 -12.58 -4.35
N HIS A 20 0.67 -11.77 -3.46
CA HIS A 20 -0.14 -12.26 -2.34
C HIS A 20 -1.43 -11.46 -2.21
N GLY A 21 -2.42 -12.03 -1.53
CA GLY A 21 -3.68 -11.36 -1.24
C GLY A 21 -3.51 -10.31 -0.15
N VAL A 22 -4.13 -9.14 -0.34
CA VAL A 22 -4.33 -8.15 0.72
C VAL A 22 -5.81 -7.89 0.92
N THR A 23 -6.18 -7.62 2.17
CA THR A 23 -7.51 -7.18 2.56
C THR A 23 -7.44 -5.74 3.08
N VAL A 24 -8.27 -4.87 2.49
CA VAL A 24 -8.35 -3.45 2.78
C VAL A 24 -9.45 -3.17 3.80
N GLU A 25 -9.05 -2.51 4.88
CA GLU A 25 -9.89 -2.25 6.04
C GLU A 25 -11.07 -1.32 5.68
N PRO A 26 -12.33 -1.67 6.05
CA PRO A 26 -13.49 -0.81 5.85
C PRO A 26 -13.33 0.60 6.45
N GLY A 27 -13.96 1.58 5.82
CA GLY A 27 -13.98 2.97 6.30
C GLY A 27 -12.65 3.72 6.20
N THR A 28 -11.61 3.11 5.62
CA THR A 28 -10.33 3.78 5.32
C THR A 28 -10.42 4.63 4.07
N ARG A 29 -9.50 5.59 3.91
CA ARG A 29 -9.34 6.31 2.64
C ARG A 29 -8.93 5.33 1.56
N LEU A 30 -8.01 4.41 1.85
CA LEU A 30 -7.55 3.41 0.89
C LEU A 30 -8.69 2.55 0.33
N ARG A 31 -9.63 2.09 1.18
CA ARG A 31 -10.83 1.36 0.75
C ARG A 31 -11.64 2.10 -0.31
N ARG A 32 -11.78 3.43 -0.16
CA ARG A 32 -12.49 4.28 -1.13
C ARG A 32 -11.71 4.49 -2.42
N LEU A 33 -10.38 4.48 -2.37
CA LEU A 33 -9.54 4.70 -3.56
C LEU A 33 -9.50 3.48 -4.48
N LEU A 34 -9.49 2.28 -3.89
CA LEU A 34 -9.27 1.04 -4.62
C LEU A 34 -10.55 0.33 -5.04
N ASP A 35 -11.71 0.82 -4.59
CA ASP A 35 -13.04 0.30 -4.92
C ASP A 35 -13.09 -1.25 -4.82
N GLY A 36 -12.68 -1.75 -3.66
CA GLY A 36 -12.46 -3.18 -3.44
C GLY A 36 -12.14 -3.52 -1.99
N GLY A 37 -12.37 -4.78 -1.61
CA GLY A 37 -12.13 -5.30 -0.27
C GLY A 37 -10.88 -6.16 -0.16
N SER A 38 -10.65 -7.06 -1.13
CA SER A 38 -9.46 -7.88 -1.19
C SER A 38 -9.04 -8.10 -2.63
N PHE A 39 -7.73 -8.11 -2.88
CA PHE A 39 -7.15 -8.31 -4.23
C PHE A 39 -5.67 -8.72 -4.11
N PRO A 40 -5.10 -9.36 -5.15
CA PRO A 40 -3.68 -9.65 -5.18
C PRO A 40 -2.84 -8.38 -5.42
N VAL A 41 -1.67 -8.31 -4.81
CA VAL A 41 -0.67 -7.25 -5.02
C VAL A 41 0.72 -7.84 -5.24
N SER A 42 1.60 -7.06 -5.86
CA SER A 42 3.02 -7.39 -6.00
C SER A 42 3.75 -7.37 -4.65
N SER A 43 4.66 -8.31 -4.44
CA SER A 43 5.42 -8.45 -3.19
C SER A 43 6.89 -8.69 -3.49
N THR A 44 7.73 -7.73 -3.11
CA THR A 44 9.19 -7.77 -3.28
C THR A 44 9.96 -7.25 -2.08
N HIS A 45 9.29 -7.19 -0.94
CA HIS A 45 9.85 -6.79 0.34
C HIS A 45 10.12 -8.02 1.18
N PHE A 46 11.28 -8.03 1.85
CA PHE A 46 11.63 -9.02 2.87
C PHE A 46 11.40 -8.49 4.29
N THR A 47 10.96 -7.24 4.41
CA THR A 47 10.70 -6.57 5.67
C THR A 47 9.30 -5.96 5.63
N GLY A 48 8.69 -5.77 6.79
CA GLY A 48 7.34 -5.25 6.90
C GLY A 48 7.14 -4.41 8.15
N ILE A 49 5.96 -3.80 8.26
CA ILE A 49 5.61 -2.94 9.39
C ILE A 49 5.15 -3.82 10.57
N ALA A 50 5.94 -3.81 11.65
CA ALA A 50 5.58 -4.49 12.90
C ALA A 50 4.59 -3.68 13.75
N ASP A 51 4.74 -2.35 13.77
CA ASP A 51 3.89 -1.42 14.51
C ASP A 51 3.64 -0.13 13.68
N ALA A 52 2.37 0.20 13.47
CA ALA A 52 1.94 1.39 12.73
C ALA A 52 2.01 2.70 13.56
N GLY A 53 2.27 2.60 14.86
CA GLY A 53 2.35 3.74 15.77
C GLY A 53 1.05 4.56 15.77
N ARG A 54 1.12 5.82 15.30
CA ARG A 54 -0.04 6.73 15.25
C ARG A 54 -0.85 6.62 13.97
N LEU A 55 -0.38 5.84 13.00
CA LEU A 55 -1.08 5.64 11.74
C LEU A 55 -2.19 4.61 11.92
N ARG A 56 -3.25 4.74 11.11
CA ARG A 56 -4.28 3.72 10.98
C ARG A 56 -3.80 2.67 10.00
N VAL A 57 -3.83 1.41 10.39
CA VAL A 57 -3.64 0.30 9.44
C VAL A 57 -4.81 0.27 8.47
N SER A 58 -4.50 0.23 7.18
CA SER A 58 -5.50 0.29 6.11
C SER A 58 -5.53 -0.93 5.20
N ALA A 59 -4.51 -1.77 5.21
CA ALA A 59 -4.55 -3.10 4.60
C ALA A 59 -3.61 -4.09 5.30
N ARG A 60 -3.97 -5.37 5.24
CA ARG A 60 -3.16 -6.49 5.73
C ARG A 60 -3.10 -7.61 4.70
N ALA A 61 -1.98 -8.32 4.65
CA ALA A 61 -1.88 -9.61 3.98
C ALA A 61 -2.59 -10.72 4.81
N ASP A 62 -2.80 -11.89 4.20
CA ASP A 62 -3.47 -13.03 4.84
C ASP A 62 -2.72 -13.58 6.07
N ASP A 63 -1.40 -13.34 6.14
CA ASP A 63 -0.54 -13.68 7.29
C ASP A 63 -0.56 -12.62 8.41
N GLY A 64 -1.33 -11.54 8.22
CA GLY A 64 -1.50 -10.45 9.18
C GLY A 64 -0.48 -9.32 9.07
N ILE A 65 0.53 -9.43 8.19
CA ILE A 65 1.49 -8.36 7.94
C ILE A 65 0.78 -7.11 7.43
N ILE A 66 1.19 -5.95 7.95
CA ILE A 66 0.63 -4.65 7.55
C ILE A 66 1.18 -4.30 6.17
N GLU A 67 0.27 -4.19 5.19
CA GLU A 67 0.59 -3.87 3.80
C GLU A 67 0.25 -2.42 3.44
N ALA A 68 -0.61 -1.76 4.23
CA ALA A 68 -0.85 -0.34 4.08
C ALA A 68 -1.21 0.36 5.40
N VAL A 69 -0.83 1.64 5.45
CA VAL A 69 -1.14 2.56 6.55
C VAL A 69 -1.59 3.91 6.01
N GLU A 70 -2.39 4.64 6.78
CA GLU A 70 -2.83 5.99 6.44
C GLU A 70 -2.92 6.89 7.68
N LEU A 71 -2.78 8.20 7.49
CA LEU A 71 -3.09 9.17 8.55
C LEU A 71 -4.56 9.60 8.40
N PRO A 72 -5.41 9.39 9.43
CA PRO A 72 -6.77 9.92 9.43
C PRO A 72 -6.77 11.46 9.38
N GLY A 73 -7.81 12.03 8.79
CA GLY A 73 -8.02 13.48 8.72
C GLY A 73 -7.87 14.05 7.30
N PRO A 74 -7.71 15.39 7.19
CA PRO A 74 -7.82 16.08 5.90
C PRO A 74 -6.57 15.94 5.02
N ARG A 75 -5.38 15.83 5.62
CA ARG A 75 -4.12 15.69 4.87
C ARG A 75 -4.07 14.34 4.16
N PHE A 76 -3.58 14.34 2.92
CA PHE A 76 -3.39 13.11 2.17
C PHE A 76 -2.08 12.46 2.60
N VAL A 77 -2.20 11.34 3.31
CA VAL A 77 -1.08 10.50 3.74
C VAL A 77 -1.54 9.06 3.62
N VAL A 78 -0.89 8.31 2.74
CA VAL A 78 -1.08 6.88 2.51
C VAL A 78 0.30 6.28 2.27
N GLY A 79 0.62 5.19 2.95
CA GLY A 79 1.81 4.38 2.71
C GLY A 79 1.39 2.97 2.31
N LEU A 80 1.98 2.46 1.24
CA LEU A 80 1.74 1.11 0.70
C LEU A 80 3.07 0.36 0.72
N GLN A 81 3.03 -0.92 1.04
CA GLN A 81 4.21 -1.77 1.07
C GLN A 81 4.47 -2.44 -0.28
N TRP A 82 3.41 -2.81 -1.01
CA TRP A 82 3.48 -3.26 -2.40
C TRP A 82 3.84 -2.13 -3.37
N HIS A 83 4.15 -2.51 -4.62
CA HIS A 83 4.56 -1.60 -5.70
C HIS A 83 3.42 -1.37 -6.71
N PRO A 84 2.51 -0.40 -6.50
CA PRO A 84 1.46 -0.06 -7.48
C PRO A 84 2.01 0.47 -8.81
N GLU A 85 3.29 0.85 -8.88
CA GLU A 85 3.99 1.34 -10.06
C GLU A 85 4.57 0.25 -10.95
N TRP A 86 4.69 -0.99 -10.47
CA TRP A 86 5.30 -2.11 -11.22
C TRP A 86 4.31 -2.94 -12.03
N GLU A 87 3.02 -2.62 -11.98
CA GLU A 87 1.95 -3.52 -12.45
C GLU A 87 1.18 -2.99 -13.68
N PRO A 88 1.22 -3.73 -14.81
CA PRO A 88 0.24 -3.64 -15.90
C PRO A 88 -1.09 -4.38 -15.62
N LEU A 89 -1.20 -5.25 -14.60
CA LEU A 89 -2.35 -6.16 -14.41
C LEU A 89 -3.55 -5.55 -13.65
N ALA A 90 -3.43 -4.34 -13.07
CA ALA A 90 -4.43 -3.85 -12.11
C ALA A 90 -5.30 -2.66 -12.59
N GLY A 91 -5.24 -2.30 -13.88
CA GLY A 91 -6.15 -1.34 -14.49
C GLY A 91 -6.25 -0.02 -13.71
N ALA A 92 -7.48 0.48 -13.52
CA ALA A 92 -7.71 1.75 -12.82
C ALA A 92 -7.20 1.76 -11.37
N ARG A 93 -7.09 0.62 -10.69
CA ARG A 93 -6.75 0.53 -9.26
C ARG A 93 -5.29 0.91 -8.99
N SER A 94 -4.35 0.48 -9.82
CA SER A 94 -2.92 0.85 -9.66
C SER A 94 -2.70 2.36 -9.75
N LEU A 95 -3.46 3.05 -10.59
CA LEU A 95 -3.37 4.50 -10.76
C LEU A 95 -4.11 5.29 -9.69
N SER A 96 -5.07 4.69 -8.98
CA SER A 96 -5.90 5.39 -7.98
C SER A 96 -5.09 6.09 -6.88
N PRO A 97 -4.08 5.46 -6.23
CA PRO A 97 -3.25 6.13 -5.24
C PRO A 97 -2.51 7.35 -5.82
N PHE A 98 -1.96 7.24 -7.03
CA PHE A 98 -1.24 8.33 -7.69
C PHE A 98 -2.18 9.49 -8.07
N ARG A 99 -3.35 9.18 -8.64
CA ARG A 99 -4.38 10.20 -8.95
C ARG A 99 -4.83 10.91 -7.69
N ALA A 100 -5.01 10.18 -6.59
CA ALA A 100 -5.39 10.77 -5.31
C ALA A 100 -4.29 11.65 -4.72
N LEU A 101 -3.02 11.25 -4.83
CA LEU A 101 -1.87 12.06 -4.45
C LEU A 101 -1.83 13.38 -5.23
N VAL A 102 -1.93 13.32 -6.57
CA VAL A 102 -1.95 14.52 -7.43
C VAL A 102 -3.13 15.42 -7.08
N ALA A 103 -4.34 14.86 -6.95
CA ALA A 103 -5.52 15.62 -6.59
C ALA A 103 -5.43 16.25 -5.18
N ALA A 104 -4.70 15.63 -4.26
CA ALA A 104 -4.42 16.24 -2.95
C ALA A 104 -3.40 17.37 -3.05
N ALA A 105 -2.34 17.21 -3.85
CA ALA A 105 -1.32 18.24 -4.06
C ALA A 105 -1.88 19.51 -4.75
N LEU A 106 -2.92 19.37 -5.56
CA LEU A 106 -3.60 20.50 -6.22
C LEU A 106 -4.56 21.27 -5.28
N ARG A 107 -4.93 20.69 -4.14
CA ARG A 107 -5.74 21.37 -3.12
C ARG A 107 -4.80 22.17 -2.22
N LYS A 108 -4.70 23.48 -2.50
CA LYS A 108 -3.93 24.45 -1.70
C LYS A 108 -4.40 24.46 -0.25
#